data_AF-A0A2N2RBM8-F1
#
_entry.id   AF-A0A2N2RBM8-F1
#
_cell.length_a   1.000
_cell.length_b   1.000
_cell.length_c   1.000
_cell.angle_alpha   90.00
_cell.angle_beta   90.00
_cell.angle_gamma   90.00
#
_symmetry.space_group_name_H-M   'P 1'
#
loop_
_entity.id
_entity.type
_entity.pdbx_description
1 polymer ?
#
loop_
_entity_poly.entity_id
_entity_poly.type
_entity_poly.pdbx_seq_one_letter_code
_entity_poly.pdbx_strand_id
1 'polypeptide(L)'
;MADVTEKRKRGRPGTYSSDAERARAWRQRQRELIAAAKTAEPLIVEKVVEVERIVEKRVPSPLKITKKAHVEPNASNLFPLLKERFTGFQGEVNAKRFRTNAAKAASAAREILSLAQRGGTVPRVEEDFLRQAAQFFEHLNGIFHNAQAGAKRAAANAEAERKAKHEAKIKELVVLTFGESPAAAEVLAMGEALLRFDKEANDWLTKRYKVAKAYVSIYRDYQLKSALRTGDAAKVAREVAENRLEIGERGRRWVDGEESGYVAGWADFEQYRTNV
;
A
#
# COMPACT_ATOMS: atom_id res chain seq x y z
N MET A 1 -32.21 12.05 33.83
CA MET A 1 -32.01 10.90 32.91
C MET A 1 -31.80 11.47 31.52
N ALA A 2 -30.56 11.51 31.05
CA ALA A 2 -30.22 11.98 29.71
C ALA A 2 -29.57 10.82 28.96
N ASP A 3 -30.33 10.29 28.02
CA ASP A 3 -29.93 9.29 27.04
C ASP A 3 -28.94 9.96 26.07
N VAL A 4 -27.66 9.57 26.15
CA VAL A 4 -26.64 10.00 25.18
C VAL A 4 -26.18 8.74 24.45
N THR A 5 -26.93 8.37 23.41
CA THR A 5 -26.41 7.54 22.33
C THR A 5 -25.24 8.25 21.66
N GLU A 6 -24.04 7.96 22.15
CA GLU A 6 -22.78 8.47 21.61
C GLU A 6 -22.61 7.91 20.19
N LYS A 7 -22.87 8.76 19.18
CA LYS A 7 -22.58 8.45 17.78
C LYS A 7 -21.09 8.12 17.66
N ARG A 8 -20.76 6.84 17.46
CA ARG A 8 -19.40 6.34 17.15
C ARG A 8 -18.83 7.12 15.96
N LYS A 9 -18.01 8.13 16.23
CA LYS A 9 -17.19 8.78 15.21
C LYS A 9 -16.19 7.73 14.69
N ARG A 10 -16.24 7.43 13.39
CA ARG A 10 -15.10 6.82 12.68
C ARG A 10 -13.97 7.85 12.66
N GLY A 11 -13.23 7.93 13.75
CA GLY A 11 -12.20 8.94 13.99
C GLY A 11 -10.95 8.28 14.54
N ARG A 12 -9.86 8.42 13.78
CA ARG A 12 -8.49 8.17 14.20
C ARG A 12 -8.25 8.77 15.61
N PRO A 13 -7.74 8.04 16.61
CA PRO A 13 -7.30 8.65 17.86
C PRO A 13 -6.18 9.64 17.55
N GLY A 14 -6.40 10.91 17.89
CA GLY A 14 -5.58 12.04 17.45
C GLY A 14 -4.26 12.25 18.17
N THR A 15 -3.80 11.34 19.03
CA THR A 15 -2.58 11.55 19.81
C THR A 15 -1.90 10.22 20.14
N TYR A 16 -0.98 9.80 19.27
CA TYR A 16 0.12 8.91 19.67
C TYR A 16 1.40 9.69 19.39
N SER A 17 2.25 9.85 20.39
CA SER A 17 3.47 10.67 20.32
C SER A 17 4.55 10.06 19.44
N SER A 18 4.43 8.75 19.13
CA SER A 18 5.33 8.04 18.22
C SER A 18 4.68 6.77 17.64
N ASP A 19 5.25 6.26 16.54
CA ASP A 19 4.81 4.99 15.94
C ASP A 19 5.04 3.78 16.86
N ALA A 20 6.04 3.85 17.75
CA ALA A 20 6.28 2.84 18.77
C ALA A 20 5.15 2.76 19.81
N GLU A 21 4.60 3.91 20.21
CA GLU A 21 3.47 3.99 21.14
C GLU A 21 2.17 3.47 20.50
N ARG A 22 1.97 3.77 19.21
CA ARG A 22 0.87 3.22 18.40
C ARG A 22 0.91 1.70 18.32
N ALA A 23 2.10 1.13 18.11
CA ALA A 23 2.29 -0.32 18.05
C ALA A 23 2.00 -1.01 19.39
N ARG A 24 2.33 -0.36 20.52
CA ARG A 24 2.01 -0.87 21.87
C ARG A 24 0.50 -0.84 22.13
N ALA A 25 -0.16 0.27 21.85
CA ALA A 25 -1.61 0.42 22.01
C ALA A 25 -2.40 -0.60 21.19
N TRP A 26 -1.96 -0.87 19.95
CA TRP A 26 -2.59 -1.87 19.09
C TRP A 26 -2.46 -3.29 19.65
N ARG A 27 -1.29 -3.68 20.16
CA ARG A 27 -1.08 -5.00 20.78
C ARG A 27 -1.89 -5.17 22.06
N GLN A 28 -2.06 -4.12 22.85
CA GLN A 28 -2.87 -4.15 24.06
C GLN A 28 -4.36 -4.37 23.74
N ARG A 29 -4.88 -3.67 22.72
CA ARG A 29 -6.26 -3.86 22.24
C ARG A 29 -6.53 -5.29 21.74
N GLN A 30 -5.57 -5.90 21.06
CA GLN A 30 -5.67 -7.30 20.63
C GLN A 30 -5.76 -8.26 21.82
N ARG A 31 -4.97 -8.02 22.88
CA ARG A 31 -5.02 -8.84 24.10
C ARG A 31 -6.37 -8.70 24.82
N GLU A 32 -6.92 -7.49 24.92
CA GLU A 32 -8.24 -7.25 25.52
C GLU A 32 -9.35 -7.98 24.76
N LEU A 33 -9.33 -7.94 23.42
CA LEU A 33 -10.32 -8.63 22.58
C LEU A 33 -10.24 -10.16 22.72
N ILE A 34 -9.02 -10.70 22.81
CA ILE A 34 -8.80 -12.14 23.03
C ILE A 34 -9.24 -12.54 24.44
N ALA A 35 -9.01 -11.70 25.46
CA ALA A 35 -9.47 -11.96 26.83
C ALA A 35 -11.00 -11.96 26.91
N ALA A 36 -11.67 -10.98 26.30
CA ALA A 36 -13.13 -10.91 26.25
C ALA A 36 -13.76 -12.10 25.51
N ALA A 37 -13.09 -12.61 24.45
CA ALA A 37 -13.54 -13.80 23.73
C ALA A 37 -13.36 -15.09 24.54
N LYS A 38 -12.42 -15.14 25.49
CA LYS A 38 -12.19 -16.30 26.35
C LYS A 38 -13.17 -16.39 27.53
N THR A 39 -13.81 -15.28 27.91
CA THR A 39 -14.79 -15.21 28.99
C THR A 39 -16.24 -15.29 28.51
N ALA A 40 -16.46 -15.39 27.20
CA ALA A 40 -17.80 -15.61 26.64
C ALA A 40 -18.15 -17.10 26.72
N GLU A 41 -19.15 -17.46 27.52
CA GLU A 41 -19.62 -18.84 27.67
C GLU A 41 -20.12 -19.41 26.33
N PRO A 42 -19.85 -20.69 26.03
CA PRO A 42 -20.31 -21.33 24.81
C PRO A 42 -21.81 -21.59 24.90
N LEU A 43 -22.61 -20.89 24.08
CA LEU A 43 -24.02 -21.22 23.84
C LEU A 43 -24.11 -22.57 23.11
N ILE A 44 -24.35 -23.63 23.88
CA ILE A 44 -24.78 -24.93 23.37
C ILE A 44 -26.27 -24.80 23.07
N VAL A 45 -26.65 -24.80 21.79
CA VAL A 45 -28.06 -24.87 21.38
C VAL A 45 -28.43 -26.34 21.22
N GLU A 46 -28.96 -26.92 22.28
CA GLU A 46 -29.62 -28.24 22.23
C GLU A 46 -30.94 -28.15 21.48
N LYS A 47 -31.19 -29.18 20.68
CA LYS A 47 -32.33 -29.34 19.80
C LYS A 47 -33.45 -30.04 20.59
N VAL A 48 -34.48 -29.30 21.01
CA VAL A 48 -35.74 -29.87 21.50
C VAL A 48 -36.83 -29.62 20.47
N VAL A 49 -37.42 -30.70 19.99
CA VAL A 49 -38.60 -30.72 19.13
C VAL A 49 -39.82 -30.78 20.05
N GLU A 50 -40.68 -29.77 20.02
CA GLU A 50 -42.05 -29.93 20.50
C GLU A 50 -43.01 -29.04 19.70
N VAL A 51 -44.08 -29.67 19.26
CA VAL A 51 -45.12 -29.18 18.37
C VAL A 51 -46.28 -28.70 19.26
N GLU A 52 -46.80 -27.48 19.05
CA GLU A 52 -48.22 -27.17 18.86
C GLU A 52 -48.58 -25.69 19.09
N ARG A 53 -49.42 -25.20 18.16
CA ARG A 53 -50.42 -24.12 18.25
C ARG A 53 -49.97 -22.65 18.27
N ILE A 54 -49.85 -22.10 17.06
CA ILE A 54 -49.83 -20.65 16.77
C ILE A 54 -51.28 -20.17 16.54
N VAL A 55 -51.72 -19.18 17.32
CA VAL A 55 -52.88 -18.33 17.00
C VAL A 55 -52.45 -17.30 15.94
N GLU A 56 -53.29 -17.18 14.92
CA GLU A 56 -53.11 -16.43 13.68
C GLU A 56 -52.62 -14.99 13.87
N LYS A 57 -51.40 -14.71 13.40
CA LYS A 57 -51.06 -13.41 12.81
C LYS A 57 -50.52 -13.66 11.41
N ARG A 58 -51.16 -13.00 10.43
CA ARG A 58 -50.89 -13.12 8.99
C ARG A 58 -49.40 -13.17 8.69
N VAL A 59 -48.93 -14.34 8.27
CA VAL A 59 -47.64 -14.55 7.63
C VAL A 59 -47.76 -13.99 6.20
N PRO A 60 -46.81 -13.18 5.69
CA PRO A 60 -46.77 -12.87 4.28
C PRO A 60 -46.65 -14.20 3.52
N SER A 61 -47.53 -14.44 2.55
CA SER A 61 -47.51 -15.65 1.72
C SER A 61 -46.07 -15.98 1.32
N PRO A 62 -45.63 -17.25 1.39
CA PRO A 62 -44.31 -17.62 0.93
C PRO A 62 -44.19 -17.16 -0.51
N LEU A 63 -43.23 -16.26 -0.77
CA LEU A 63 -42.81 -15.94 -2.12
C LEU A 63 -42.64 -17.29 -2.83
N LYS A 64 -43.42 -17.52 -3.89
CA LYS A 64 -43.17 -18.63 -4.80
C LYS A 64 -41.73 -18.47 -5.26
N ILE A 65 -40.81 -19.21 -4.63
CA ILE A 65 -39.48 -19.42 -5.17
C ILE A 65 -39.76 -20.26 -6.41
N THR A 66 -40.01 -19.58 -7.53
CA THR A 66 -39.86 -20.19 -8.85
C THR A 66 -38.53 -20.90 -8.81
N LYS A 67 -38.53 -22.23 -8.92
CA LYS A 67 -37.31 -23.03 -9.05
C LYS A 67 -36.45 -22.33 -10.10
N LYS A 68 -35.43 -21.57 -9.66
CA LYS A 68 -34.43 -21.07 -10.59
C LYS A 68 -33.89 -22.32 -11.26
N ALA A 69 -33.86 -22.31 -12.59
CA ALA A 69 -33.25 -23.38 -13.36
C ALA A 69 -31.94 -23.78 -12.69
N HIS A 70 -31.63 -25.08 -12.66
CA HIS A 70 -30.39 -25.59 -12.10
C HIS A 70 -29.23 -25.04 -12.95
N VAL A 71 -28.79 -23.83 -12.67
CA VAL A 71 -27.66 -23.20 -13.36
C VAL A 71 -26.42 -23.86 -12.80
N GLU A 72 -25.70 -24.60 -13.64
CA GLU A 72 -24.42 -25.19 -13.25
C GLU A 72 -23.48 -24.10 -12.68
N PRO A 73 -22.78 -24.37 -11.57
CA PRO A 73 -21.84 -23.42 -10.99
C PRO A 73 -20.75 -23.05 -12.02
N ASN A 74 -20.76 -21.81 -12.51
CA ASN A 74 -19.77 -21.32 -13.46
C ASN A 74 -18.85 -20.26 -12.83
N ALA A 75 -17.57 -20.60 -12.69
CA ALA A 75 -16.53 -19.73 -12.13
C ALA A 75 -16.33 -18.43 -12.93
N SER A 76 -16.56 -18.45 -14.24
CA SER A 76 -16.43 -17.26 -15.10
C SER A 76 -17.40 -16.14 -14.70
N ASN A 77 -18.58 -16.48 -14.15
CA ASN A 77 -19.57 -15.49 -13.73
C ASN A 77 -19.14 -14.73 -12.47
N LEU A 78 -18.23 -15.29 -11.68
CA LEU A 78 -17.73 -14.66 -10.45
C LEU A 78 -16.54 -13.75 -10.72
N PHE A 79 -15.80 -13.98 -11.80
CA PHE A 79 -14.57 -13.23 -12.06
C PHE A 79 -14.78 -11.70 -12.22
N PRO A 80 -15.79 -11.21 -12.96
CA PRO A 80 -16.06 -9.77 -13.06
C PRO A 80 -16.32 -9.12 -11.70
N LEU A 81 -16.99 -9.83 -10.79
CA LEU A 81 -17.31 -9.34 -9.44
C LEU A 81 -16.08 -9.32 -8.51
N LEU A 82 -15.10 -10.17 -8.80
CA LEU A 82 -13.87 -10.28 -8.01
C LEU A 82 -12.72 -9.44 -8.58
N LYS A 83 -12.85 -8.95 -9.82
CA LYS A 83 -11.81 -8.21 -10.55
C LYS A 83 -11.26 -7.03 -9.74
N GLU A 84 -12.12 -6.26 -9.09
CA GLU A 84 -11.74 -5.10 -8.27
C GLU A 84 -10.87 -5.47 -7.05
N ARG A 85 -10.96 -6.70 -6.55
CA ARG A 85 -10.14 -7.19 -5.43
C ARG A 85 -8.69 -7.51 -5.84
N PHE A 86 -8.46 -7.62 -7.14
CA PHE A 86 -7.15 -7.92 -7.73
C PHE A 86 -6.52 -6.72 -8.43
N THR A 87 -7.23 -5.60 -8.51
CA THR A 87 -6.69 -4.32 -9.00
C THR A 87 -6.05 -3.53 -7.84
N GLY A 88 -4.81 -3.06 -8.03
CA GLY A 88 -4.10 -2.19 -7.07
C GLY A 88 -2.95 -2.86 -6.29
N PHE A 89 -2.37 -2.14 -5.32
CA PHE A 89 -1.10 -2.46 -4.65
C PHE A 89 -1.07 -3.82 -3.91
N GLN A 90 -2.23 -4.35 -3.51
CA GLN A 90 -2.36 -5.67 -2.86
C GLN A 90 -2.89 -6.77 -3.78
N GLY A 91 -3.11 -6.46 -5.06
CA GLY A 91 -3.76 -7.34 -6.03
C GLY A 91 -3.02 -8.65 -6.24
N GLU A 92 -1.69 -8.62 -6.30
CA GLU A 92 -0.87 -9.82 -6.46
C GLU A 92 -0.96 -10.77 -5.26
N VAL A 93 -0.83 -10.22 -4.04
CA VAL A 93 -0.88 -11.00 -2.79
C VAL A 93 -2.25 -11.63 -2.59
N ASN A 94 -3.31 -10.86 -2.87
CA ASN A 94 -4.68 -11.35 -2.85
C ASN A 94 -4.86 -12.46 -3.90
N ALA A 95 -4.50 -12.24 -5.16
CA ALA A 95 -4.62 -13.23 -6.22
C ALA A 95 -3.87 -14.53 -5.86
N LYS A 96 -2.66 -14.44 -5.31
CA LYS A 96 -1.89 -15.60 -4.83
C LYS A 96 -2.62 -16.37 -3.73
N ARG A 97 -3.19 -15.66 -2.74
CA ARG A 97 -3.95 -16.30 -1.64
C ARG A 97 -5.19 -17.02 -2.16
N PHE A 98 -5.97 -16.38 -3.03
CA PHE A 98 -7.17 -16.96 -3.61
C PHE A 98 -6.85 -18.15 -4.52
N ARG A 99 -5.76 -18.08 -5.30
CA ARG A 99 -5.22 -19.20 -6.07
C ARG A 99 -4.93 -20.42 -5.20
N THR A 100 -4.17 -20.24 -4.12
CA THR A 100 -3.82 -21.33 -3.18
C THR A 100 -5.06 -21.93 -2.53
N ASN A 101 -6.03 -21.10 -2.13
CA ASN A 101 -7.26 -21.60 -1.51
C ASN A 101 -8.14 -22.37 -2.49
N ALA A 102 -8.26 -21.90 -3.74
CA ALA A 102 -8.99 -22.60 -4.79
C ALA A 102 -8.34 -23.94 -5.12
N ALA A 103 -7.02 -23.99 -5.23
CA ALA A 103 -6.29 -25.25 -5.43
C ALA A 103 -6.52 -26.25 -4.29
N LYS A 104 -6.47 -25.80 -3.03
CA LYS A 104 -6.76 -26.65 -1.86
C LYS A 104 -8.20 -27.18 -1.86
N ALA A 105 -9.17 -26.34 -2.22
CA ALA A 105 -10.57 -26.74 -2.29
C ALA A 105 -10.82 -27.76 -3.41
N ALA A 106 -10.17 -27.60 -4.57
CA ALA A 106 -10.22 -28.59 -5.66
C ALA A 106 -9.63 -29.94 -5.24
N SER A 107 -8.47 -29.93 -4.57
CA SER A 107 -7.85 -31.16 -4.04
C SER A 107 -8.72 -31.86 -3.01
N ALA A 108 -9.29 -31.12 -2.06
CA ALA A 108 -10.18 -31.68 -1.04
C ALA A 108 -11.42 -32.34 -1.66
N ALA A 109 -12.05 -31.71 -2.66
CA ALA A 109 -13.20 -32.29 -3.37
C ALA A 109 -12.84 -33.61 -4.07
N ARG A 110 -11.64 -33.71 -4.66
CA ARG A 110 -11.13 -34.95 -5.28
C ARG A 110 -10.82 -36.04 -4.26
N GLU A 111 -10.22 -35.69 -3.14
CA GLU A 111 -9.91 -36.64 -2.07
C GLU A 111 -11.19 -37.24 -1.49
N ILE A 112 -12.21 -36.42 -1.23
CA ILE A 112 -13.52 -36.88 -0.76
C ILE A 112 -14.16 -37.80 -1.82
N LEU A 113 -14.12 -37.43 -3.11
CA LEU A 113 -14.63 -38.28 -4.19
C LEU A 113 -13.88 -39.62 -4.27
N SER A 114 -12.55 -39.61 -4.11
CA SER A 114 -11.75 -40.83 -4.12
C SER A 114 -12.01 -41.71 -2.89
N LEU A 115 -12.32 -41.14 -1.73
CA LEU A 115 -12.69 -41.89 -0.52
C LEU A 115 -14.09 -42.48 -0.65
N ALA A 116 -15.03 -41.69 -1.17
CA ALA A 116 -16.38 -42.11 -1.53
C ALA A 116 -16.37 -43.35 -2.43
N GLN A 117 -15.58 -43.32 -3.51
CA GLN A 117 -15.45 -44.43 -4.46
C GLN A 117 -14.80 -45.69 -3.87
N ARG A 118 -14.02 -45.57 -2.79
CA ARG A 118 -13.35 -46.69 -2.12
C ARG A 118 -14.17 -47.33 -1.00
N GLY A 119 -15.17 -46.62 -0.46
CA GLY A 119 -15.82 -46.97 0.81
C GLY A 119 -17.30 -47.38 0.75
N GLY A 120 -18.00 -47.23 -0.38
CA GLY A 120 -19.40 -47.64 -0.51
C GLY A 120 -20.16 -46.96 -1.65
N THR A 121 -21.43 -47.33 -1.84
CA THR A 121 -22.33 -46.72 -2.84
C THR A 121 -22.67 -45.28 -2.47
N VAL A 122 -21.91 -44.34 -3.00
CA VAL A 122 -22.25 -42.92 -2.93
C VAL A 122 -23.34 -42.62 -3.96
N PRO A 123 -24.42 -41.91 -3.59
CA PRO A 123 -25.43 -41.46 -4.54
C PRO A 123 -24.78 -40.69 -5.69
N ARG A 124 -25.15 -41.01 -6.93
CA ARG A 124 -24.61 -40.37 -8.14
C ARG A 124 -24.68 -38.83 -8.11
N VAL A 125 -25.71 -38.29 -7.45
CA VAL A 125 -25.90 -36.85 -7.23
C VAL A 125 -24.76 -36.22 -6.42
N GLU A 126 -24.24 -36.92 -5.41
CA GLU A 126 -23.14 -36.44 -4.57
C GLU A 126 -21.78 -36.56 -5.29
N GLU A 127 -21.59 -37.61 -6.10
CA GLU A 127 -20.42 -37.74 -6.97
C GLU A 127 -20.36 -36.64 -8.03
N ASP A 128 -21.50 -36.35 -8.67
CA ASP A 128 -21.62 -35.29 -9.67
C ASP A 128 -21.37 -33.91 -9.04
N PHE A 129 -21.88 -33.67 -7.83
CA PHE A 129 -21.61 -32.45 -7.07
C PHE A 129 -20.11 -32.28 -6.77
N LEU A 130 -19.42 -33.30 -6.25
CA LEU A 130 -18.00 -33.24 -5.94
C LEU A 130 -17.14 -33.03 -7.19
N ARG A 131 -17.52 -33.66 -8.31
CA ARG A 131 -16.88 -33.47 -9.60
C ARG A 131 -17.05 -32.03 -10.11
N GLN A 132 -18.27 -31.49 -10.05
CA GLN A 132 -18.56 -30.10 -10.43
C GLN A 132 -17.82 -29.11 -9.52
N ALA A 133 -17.78 -29.36 -8.21
CA ALA A 133 -17.05 -28.53 -7.25
C ALA A 133 -15.55 -28.51 -7.55
N ALA A 134 -14.94 -29.67 -7.84
CA ALA A 134 -13.53 -29.75 -8.23
C ALA A 134 -13.25 -28.94 -9.50
N GLN A 135 -14.04 -29.14 -10.56
CA GLN A 135 -13.90 -28.41 -11.83
C GLN A 135 -14.08 -26.89 -11.66
N PHE A 136 -15.04 -26.47 -10.84
CA PHE A 136 -15.29 -25.08 -10.52
C PHE A 136 -14.08 -24.43 -9.81
N PHE A 137 -13.51 -25.08 -8.80
CA PHE A 137 -12.36 -24.55 -8.08
C PHE A 137 -11.08 -24.56 -8.93
N GLU A 138 -10.92 -25.50 -9.85
CA GLU A 138 -9.83 -25.47 -10.82
C GLU A 138 -9.93 -24.31 -11.81
N HIS A 139 -11.14 -24.03 -12.30
CA HIS A 139 -11.37 -22.88 -13.15
C HIS A 139 -11.08 -21.58 -12.37
N LEU A 140 -11.55 -21.44 -11.12
CA LEU A 140 -11.19 -20.31 -10.27
C LEU A 140 -9.68 -20.18 -10.05
N ASN A 141 -8.98 -21.30 -9.86
CA ASN A 141 -7.53 -21.32 -9.72
C ASN A 141 -6.82 -20.74 -10.97
N GLY A 142 -7.25 -21.16 -12.17
CA GLY A 142 -6.74 -20.62 -13.44
C GLY A 142 -7.00 -19.12 -13.60
N ILE A 143 -8.19 -18.67 -13.21
CA ILE A 143 -8.56 -17.25 -13.20
C ILE A 143 -7.64 -16.44 -12.26
N PHE A 144 -7.42 -16.92 -11.03
CA PHE A 144 -6.54 -16.24 -10.08
C PHE A 144 -5.07 -16.25 -10.50
N HIS A 145 -4.63 -17.28 -11.23
CA HIS A 145 -3.29 -17.31 -11.83
C HIS A 145 -3.11 -16.18 -12.84
N ASN A 146 -4.08 -16.00 -13.75
CA ASN A 146 -4.06 -14.91 -14.74
C ASN A 146 -4.15 -13.54 -14.07
N ALA A 147 -4.97 -13.39 -13.04
CA ALA A 147 -5.06 -12.16 -12.25
C ALA A 147 -3.74 -11.82 -11.56
N GLN A 148 -3.04 -12.81 -11.00
CA GLN A 148 -1.72 -12.62 -10.38
C GLN A 148 -0.68 -12.16 -11.42
N ALA A 149 -0.63 -12.80 -12.60
CA ALA A 149 0.28 -12.40 -13.66
C ALA A 149 -0.01 -10.99 -14.19
N GLY A 150 -1.30 -10.63 -14.33
CA GLY A 150 -1.73 -9.28 -14.70
C GLY A 150 -1.31 -8.22 -13.68
N ALA A 151 -1.51 -8.49 -12.38
CA ALA A 151 -1.11 -7.59 -11.31
C ALA A 151 0.41 -7.35 -11.29
N LYS A 152 1.22 -8.39 -11.51
CA LYS A 152 2.69 -8.27 -11.62
C LYS A 152 3.10 -7.36 -12.77
N ARG A 153 2.53 -7.57 -13.96
CA ARG A 153 2.81 -6.74 -15.15
C ARG A 153 2.40 -5.28 -14.91
N ALA A 154 1.24 -5.06 -14.32
CA ALA A 154 0.77 -3.70 -14.00
C ALA A 154 1.70 -3.00 -13.00
N ALA A 155 2.16 -3.70 -11.96
CA ALA A 155 3.12 -3.15 -11.00
C ALA A 155 4.47 -2.80 -11.67
N ALA A 156 4.99 -3.70 -12.52
CA ALA A 156 6.21 -3.46 -13.27
C ALA A 156 6.07 -2.25 -14.23
N ASN A 157 4.96 -2.16 -14.95
CA ASN A 157 4.68 -1.03 -15.85
C ASN A 157 4.57 0.29 -15.08
N ALA A 158 3.88 0.30 -13.92
CA ALA A 158 3.77 1.49 -13.09
C ALA A 158 5.12 1.93 -12.50
N GLU A 159 5.99 0.97 -12.15
CA GLU A 159 7.36 1.29 -11.73
C GLU A 159 8.21 1.83 -12.88
N ALA A 160 8.13 1.23 -14.07
CA ALA A 160 8.82 1.71 -15.26
C ALA A 160 8.37 3.12 -15.64
N GLU A 161 7.06 3.38 -15.62
CA GLU A 161 6.49 4.71 -15.89
C GLU A 161 6.96 5.74 -14.85
N ARG A 162 6.98 5.37 -13.56
CA ARG A 162 7.49 6.25 -12.49
C ARG A 162 8.96 6.58 -12.70
N LYS A 163 9.79 5.58 -13.03
CA LYS A 163 11.23 5.78 -13.33
C LYS A 163 11.41 6.67 -14.56
N ALA A 164 10.64 6.46 -15.62
CA ALA A 164 10.70 7.28 -16.83
C ALA A 164 10.30 8.74 -16.56
N LYS A 165 9.23 8.97 -15.78
CA LYS A 165 8.82 10.32 -15.36
C LYS A 165 9.87 10.99 -14.49
N HIS A 166 10.47 10.26 -13.55
CA HIS A 166 11.57 10.76 -12.73
C HIS A 166 12.77 11.16 -13.59
N GLU A 167 13.20 10.27 -14.49
CA GLU A 167 14.32 10.52 -15.38
C GLU A 167 14.09 11.73 -16.30
N ALA A 168 12.88 11.87 -16.85
CA ALA A 168 12.50 13.04 -17.64
C ALA A 168 12.61 14.34 -16.82
N LYS A 169 12.15 14.32 -15.56
CA LYS A 169 12.25 15.46 -14.66
C LYS A 169 13.70 15.82 -14.31
N ILE A 170 14.55 14.82 -14.11
CA ILE A 170 15.99 15.07 -13.87
C ILE A 170 16.64 15.71 -15.09
N LYS A 171 16.35 15.24 -16.31
CA LYS A 171 16.86 15.86 -17.54
C LYS A 171 16.39 17.31 -17.68
N GLU A 172 15.12 17.58 -17.42
CA GLU A 172 14.57 18.95 -17.42
C GLU A 172 15.29 19.84 -16.41
N LEU A 173 15.52 19.34 -15.19
CA LEU A 173 16.24 20.09 -14.15
C LEU A 173 17.72 20.32 -14.48
N VAL A 174 18.38 19.37 -15.15
CA VAL A 174 19.76 19.57 -15.66
C VAL A 174 19.76 20.73 -16.66
N VAL A 175 18.84 20.74 -17.62
CA VAL A 175 18.72 21.82 -18.62
C VAL A 175 18.38 23.15 -17.95
N LEU A 176 17.47 23.15 -16.97
CA LEU A 176 17.12 24.36 -16.21
C LEU A 176 18.31 24.92 -15.41
N THR A 177 19.18 24.04 -14.90
CA THR A 177 20.29 24.44 -14.02
C THR A 177 21.53 24.86 -14.81
N PHE A 178 21.81 24.20 -15.93
CA PHE A 178 23.08 24.37 -16.65
C PHE A 178 22.91 24.72 -18.15
N GLY A 179 21.69 24.76 -18.68
CA GLY A 179 21.42 24.91 -20.11
C GLY A 179 21.51 23.59 -20.89
N GLU A 180 21.31 23.67 -22.21
CA GLU A 180 21.28 22.49 -23.10
C GLU A 180 22.65 21.82 -23.29
N SER A 181 23.74 22.59 -23.21
CA SER A 181 25.11 22.12 -23.45
C SER A 181 26.04 22.69 -22.38
N PRO A 182 26.01 22.13 -21.16
CA PRO A 182 26.73 22.70 -20.05
C PRO A 182 28.23 22.41 -20.13
N ALA A 183 29.05 23.41 -19.84
CA ALA A 183 30.50 23.23 -19.79
C ALA A 183 30.87 22.33 -18.60
N ALA A 184 31.70 21.32 -18.84
CA ALA A 184 32.09 20.36 -17.79
C ALA A 184 32.67 21.04 -16.54
N ALA A 185 33.49 22.08 -16.72
CA ALA A 185 34.08 22.84 -15.62
C ALA A 185 33.01 23.52 -14.74
N GLU A 186 31.96 24.09 -15.35
CA GLU A 186 30.87 24.74 -14.62
C GLU A 186 30.06 23.73 -13.81
N VAL A 187 29.80 22.56 -14.39
CA VAL A 187 29.07 21.48 -13.71
C VAL A 187 29.85 20.98 -12.49
N LEU A 188 31.16 20.74 -12.64
CA LEU A 188 32.02 20.33 -11.54
C LEU A 188 32.08 21.40 -10.44
N ALA A 189 32.30 22.66 -10.81
CA ALA A 189 32.33 23.79 -9.87
C ALA A 189 31.01 23.95 -9.11
N MET A 190 29.86 23.74 -9.78
CA MET A 190 28.56 23.75 -9.13
C MET A 190 28.41 22.62 -8.11
N GLY A 191 28.85 21.41 -8.46
CA GLY A 191 28.85 20.27 -7.53
C GLY A 191 29.69 20.54 -6.28
N GLU A 192 30.87 21.13 -6.44
CA GLU A 192 31.72 21.55 -5.32
C GLU A 192 31.11 22.68 -4.49
N ALA A 193 30.50 23.67 -5.13
CA ALA A 193 29.79 24.75 -4.47
C ALA A 193 28.62 24.22 -3.63
N LEU A 194 27.88 23.24 -4.15
CA LEU A 194 26.78 22.61 -3.45
C LEU A 194 27.28 21.88 -2.18
N LEU A 195 28.37 21.11 -2.28
CA LEU A 195 28.98 20.47 -1.11
C LEU A 195 29.52 21.46 -0.06
N ARG A 196 30.00 22.64 -0.48
CA ARG A 196 30.39 23.72 0.45
C ARG A 196 29.18 24.34 1.12
N PHE A 197 28.12 24.61 0.36
CA PHE A 197 26.88 25.15 0.88
C PHE A 197 26.32 24.32 2.04
N ASP A 198 26.33 22.99 1.91
CA ASP A 198 25.91 22.06 2.95
C ASP A 198 26.71 22.15 4.26
N LYS A 199 27.99 22.48 4.16
CA LYS A 199 28.89 22.56 5.32
C LYS A 199 28.93 23.94 5.95
N GLU A 200 28.86 24.99 5.14
CA GLU A 200 29.31 26.34 5.52
C GLU A 200 28.17 27.36 5.59
N ALA A 201 27.03 27.10 4.95
CA ALA A 201 26.00 28.13 4.78
C ALA A 201 25.11 28.36 6.01
N ASN A 202 25.19 27.52 7.05
CA ASN A 202 24.31 27.64 8.22
C ASN A 202 24.40 29.02 8.89
N ASP A 203 25.61 29.54 9.10
CA ASP A 203 25.82 30.87 9.72
C ASP A 203 25.32 32.01 8.82
N TRP A 204 25.44 31.84 7.51
CA TRP A 204 24.92 32.80 6.55
C TRP A 204 23.38 32.80 6.57
N LEU A 205 22.75 31.63 6.59
CA LEU A 205 21.31 31.45 6.63
C LEU A 205 20.68 31.96 7.93
N THR A 206 21.29 31.68 9.08
CA THR A 206 20.79 32.15 10.40
C THR A 206 20.78 33.68 10.45
N LYS A 207 21.85 34.32 10.01
CA LYS A 207 21.94 35.79 9.92
C LYS A 207 20.93 36.37 8.93
N ARG A 208 20.84 35.78 7.73
CA ARG A 208 19.93 36.25 6.67
C ARG A 208 18.47 36.17 7.08
N TYR A 209 18.06 35.04 7.65
CA TYR A 209 16.66 34.79 7.99
C TYR A 209 16.28 35.15 9.42
N LYS A 210 17.25 35.59 10.23
CA LYS A 210 17.07 35.98 11.63
C LYS A 210 16.38 34.84 12.42
N VAL A 211 16.96 33.65 12.33
CA VAL A 211 16.49 32.43 13.01
C VAL A 211 17.58 31.91 13.93
N ALA A 212 17.20 31.14 14.96
CA ALA A 212 18.14 30.56 15.90
C ALA A 212 18.99 29.46 15.26
N LYS A 213 18.39 28.64 14.38
CA LYS A 213 19.06 27.56 13.66
C LYS A 213 18.72 27.56 12.18
N ALA A 214 19.69 27.23 11.34
CA ALA A 214 19.47 26.95 9.94
C ALA A 214 20.11 25.61 9.57
N TYR A 215 19.48 24.91 8.64
CA TYR A 215 19.94 23.64 8.13
C TYR A 215 19.98 23.68 6.60
N VAL A 216 21.07 23.15 6.06
CA VAL A 216 21.14 22.65 4.70
C VAL A 216 21.08 21.13 4.75
N SER A 217 20.45 20.50 3.77
CA SER A 217 20.38 19.04 3.70
C SER A 217 20.53 18.58 2.27
N ILE A 218 21.74 18.20 1.90
CA ILE A 218 22.00 17.44 0.67
C ILE A 218 21.78 15.96 0.94
N TYR A 219 20.84 15.35 0.24
CA TYR A 219 20.46 13.95 0.46
C TYR A 219 21.36 12.95 -0.27
N ARG A 220 22.12 13.42 -1.27
CA ARG A 220 22.99 12.58 -2.11
C ARG A 220 24.46 13.00 -2.04
N ASP A 221 24.91 13.36 -0.84
CA ASP A 221 26.26 13.87 -0.58
C ASP A 221 27.35 12.88 -1.03
N TYR A 222 27.14 11.58 -0.76
CA TYR A 222 28.06 10.51 -1.10
C TYR A 222 28.17 10.33 -2.62
N GLN A 223 27.02 10.27 -3.31
CA GLN A 223 26.97 10.11 -4.76
C GLN A 223 27.60 11.30 -5.47
N LEU A 224 27.32 12.52 -4.99
CA LEU A 224 27.92 13.73 -5.52
C LEU A 224 29.45 13.75 -5.31
N LYS A 225 29.94 13.43 -4.11
CA LYS A 225 31.39 13.31 -3.84
C LYS A 225 32.05 12.24 -4.71
N SER A 226 31.39 11.11 -4.90
CA SER A 226 31.87 10.02 -5.76
C SER A 226 31.96 10.46 -7.23
N ALA A 227 30.92 11.12 -7.74
CA ALA A 227 30.89 11.65 -9.11
C ALA A 227 31.99 12.69 -9.34
N LEU A 228 32.16 13.63 -8.39
CA LEU A 228 33.24 14.62 -8.43
C LEU A 228 34.64 13.97 -8.45
N ARG A 229 34.86 12.92 -7.64
CA ARG A 229 36.14 12.19 -7.63
C ARG A 229 36.45 11.54 -8.99
N THR A 230 35.42 11.08 -9.70
CA THR A 230 35.59 10.51 -11.05
C THR A 230 35.73 11.55 -12.15
N GLY A 231 35.43 12.83 -11.88
CA GLY A 231 35.44 13.90 -12.89
C GLY A 231 34.34 13.80 -13.95
N ASP A 232 33.35 12.92 -13.76
CA ASP A 232 32.27 12.67 -14.72
C ASP A 232 31.20 13.76 -14.60
N ALA A 233 31.30 14.79 -15.44
CA ALA A 233 30.39 15.93 -15.45
C ALA A 233 28.92 15.50 -15.64
N ALA A 234 28.62 14.49 -16.45
CA ALA A 234 27.25 14.04 -16.65
C ALA A 234 26.65 13.45 -15.37
N LYS A 235 27.43 12.68 -14.62
CA LYS A 235 27.02 12.18 -13.30
C LYS A 235 26.87 13.31 -12.29
N VAL A 236 27.80 14.27 -12.26
CA VAL A 236 27.71 15.42 -11.35
C VAL A 236 26.44 16.25 -11.64
N ALA A 237 26.15 16.56 -12.91
CA ALA A 237 24.93 17.28 -13.30
C ALA A 237 23.67 16.54 -12.82
N ARG A 238 23.62 15.22 -12.99
CA ARG A 238 22.53 14.39 -12.51
C ARG A 238 22.36 14.49 -10.99
N GLU A 239 23.43 14.31 -10.23
CA GLU A 239 23.37 14.33 -8.76
C GLU A 239 23.03 15.73 -8.22
N VAL A 240 23.47 16.80 -8.88
CA VAL A 240 23.03 18.17 -8.57
C VAL A 240 21.52 18.34 -8.81
N ALA A 241 21.01 17.85 -9.95
CA ALA A 241 19.58 17.92 -10.28
C ALA A 241 18.72 17.10 -9.32
N GLU A 242 19.18 15.91 -8.90
CA GLU A 242 18.50 15.09 -7.88
C GLU A 242 18.43 15.83 -6.54
N ASN A 243 19.53 16.47 -6.08
CA ASN A 243 19.51 17.26 -4.85
C ASN A 243 18.61 18.50 -4.97
N ARG A 244 18.64 19.21 -6.10
CA ARG A 244 17.72 20.33 -6.37
C ARG A 244 16.26 19.89 -6.25
N LEU A 245 15.93 18.73 -6.83
CA LEU A 245 14.59 18.15 -6.77
C LEU A 245 14.16 17.83 -5.33
N GLU A 246 15.04 17.23 -4.53
CA GLU A 246 14.74 16.77 -3.17
C GLU A 246 14.68 17.93 -2.16
N ILE A 247 15.61 18.88 -2.24
CA ILE A 247 15.64 20.07 -1.38
C ILE A 247 14.47 21.01 -1.72
N GLY A 248 14.07 21.04 -3.00
CA GLY A 248 13.01 21.89 -3.51
C GLY A 248 13.46 23.34 -3.71
N GLU A 249 12.68 24.09 -4.49
CA GLU A 249 13.09 25.44 -4.93
C GLU A 249 13.14 26.47 -3.79
N ARG A 250 12.23 26.37 -2.82
CA ARG A 250 12.08 27.35 -1.74
C ARG A 250 12.41 26.72 -0.40
N GLY A 251 13.22 27.43 0.40
CA GLY A 251 13.42 27.06 1.78
C GLY A 251 12.18 27.30 2.63
N ARG A 252 12.21 26.77 3.86
CA ARG A 252 11.05 26.74 4.76
C ARG A 252 11.44 27.09 6.18
N ARG A 253 10.66 27.99 6.78
CA ARG A 253 10.70 28.24 8.23
C ARG A 253 9.96 27.14 9.00
N TRP A 254 10.46 26.85 10.18
CA TRP A 254 9.77 26.02 11.17
C TRP A 254 9.94 26.63 12.55
N VAL A 255 9.07 26.22 13.47
CA VAL A 255 9.07 26.65 14.87
C VAL A 255 8.88 25.40 15.71
N ASP A 256 9.74 25.21 16.71
CA ASP A 256 9.61 24.17 17.74
C ASP A 256 9.72 24.82 19.12
N GLY A 257 8.58 24.98 19.79
CA GLY A 257 8.48 25.77 21.02
C GLY A 257 8.88 27.23 20.78
N GLU A 258 9.91 27.70 21.50
CA GLU A 258 10.48 29.04 21.37
C GLU A 258 11.59 29.13 20.30
N GLU A 259 12.04 27.98 19.77
CA GLU A 259 13.11 27.94 18.78
C GLU A 259 12.54 28.15 17.37
N SER A 260 13.04 29.18 16.69
CA SER A 260 12.75 29.41 15.27
C SER A 260 13.89 28.87 14.41
N GLY A 261 13.54 28.11 13.38
CA GLY A 261 14.50 27.50 12.48
C GLY A 261 14.18 27.71 11.01
N TYR A 262 15.17 27.44 10.16
CA TYR A 262 15.06 27.51 8.71
C TYR A 262 15.71 26.30 8.05
N VAL A 263 15.09 25.77 7.00
CA VAL A 263 15.67 24.75 6.12
C VAL A 263 15.86 25.39 4.75
N ALA A 264 17.06 25.32 4.20
CA ALA A 264 17.41 25.93 2.92
C ALA A 264 16.72 25.25 1.73
N GLY A 265 16.37 26.05 0.73
CA GLY A 265 15.95 25.60 -0.60
C GLY A 265 17.03 25.83 -1.67
N TRP A 266 16.76 25.42 -2.90
CA TRP A 266 17.66 25.68 -4.04
C TRP A 266 17.91 27.17 -4.29
N ALA A 267 16.89 28.02 -4.15
CA ALA A 267 17.06 29.46 -4.31
C ALA A 267 18.05 30.06 -3.28
N ASP A 268 18.13 29.48 -2.08
CA ASP A 268 19.10 29.90 -1.07
C ASP A 268 20.52 29.54 -1.48
N PHE A 269 20.70 28.38 -2.11
CA PHE A 269 21.99 27.95 -2.67
C PHE A 269 22.46 28.87 -3.80
N GLU A 270 21.58 29.20 -4.76
CA GLU A 270 21.91 30.13 -5.84
C GLU A 270 22.28 31.51 -5.29
N GLN A 271 21.58 31.96 -4.27
CA GLN A 271 21.86 33.22 -3.61
C GLN A 271 23.16 33.18 -2.79
N TYR A 272 23.47 32.08 -2.12
CA TYR A 272 24.74 31.92 -1.43
C TYR A 272 25.91 31.98 -2.41
N ARG A 273 25.85 31.22 -3.51
CA ARG A 273 26.91 31.14 -4.53
C ARG A 273 27.19 32.47 -5.23
N THR A 274 26.21 33.38 -5.28
CA THR A 274 26.36 34.69 -5.92
C THR A 274 26.86 35.78 -4.99
N ASN A 275 26.80 35.57 -3.67
CA ASN A 275 27.13 36.59 -2.66
C ASN A 275 28.32 36.24 -1.77
N VAL A 276 28.92 35.07 -1.96
CA VAL A 276 30.07 34.53 -1.19
C VAL A 276 31.11 34.01 -2.17
#